data_AF-A0A9N8I096-F1
#
_entry.id   AF-A0A9N8I096-F1
#
_cell.length_a   1.000
_cell.length_b   1.000
_cell.length_c   1.000
_cell.angle_alpha   90.00
_cell.angle_beta   90.00
_cell.angle_gamma   90.00
#
_symmetry.space_group_name_H-M   'P 1'
#
loop_
_entity.id
_entity.type
_entity.pdbx_description
1 polymer ?
#
loop_
_entity_poly.entity_id
_entity_poly.type
_entity_poly.pdbx_seq_one_letter_code
_entity_poly.pdbx_strand_id
1 'polypeptide(L)'
;MSDDDGILSDSDSEACAIGSQIRKALKRRILLDASEAKEDNNLPKRKKPKQEQVSWRDDPVESYSDWKLIVVDLSMDEGNEESVTTYNIHKCMAVSGRHCSDFLAEQFRVARIGENKDLAASTHLELAPALAESVPKLLDYIYGANLKYNLRAKEVVALHSLGHTFKIPSLQKATELICHKKMTTQNASSFYRWAASLKNDKLENVTVKYIVDHILEIDGESDLVCNGEMLLWNQILDHLDTNKLYDNQEDAQARSFDLSILFAKVCKRHIETISLFWFSEVMTDKLVLPHIDPSVAFDFCEMDETLQAKFAPEEDLSFSCLQERCARSIASVKAANKGDMAKHLGERSKAFCVEVILASKASINVIE
;
A
#
# COMPACT_ATOMS: atom_id res chain seq x y z
N MET A 1 -14.31 -49.73 -26.07
CA MET A 1 -14.34 -50.48 -24.81
C MET A 1 -13.48 -49.68 -23.83
N SER A 2 -14.01 -48.74 -23.07
CA SER A 2 -15.26 -48.75 -22.31
C SER A 2 -15.93 -47.37 -22.35
N ASP A 3 -17.22 -47.38 -22.65
CA ASP A 3 -18.15 -46.27 -22.61
C ASP A 3 -18.69 -46.13 -21.17
N ASP A 4 -18.71 -44.91 -20.63
CA ASP A 4 -19.35 -44.60 -19.34
C ASP A 4 -20.15 -43.29 -19.50
N ASP A 5 -21.43 -43.46 -19.86
CA ASP A 5 -22.41 -42.40 -20.03
C ASP A 5 -22.98 -41.98 -18.67
N GLY A 6 -22.47 -40.86 -18.14
CA GLY A 6 -22.94 -40.23 -16.92
C GLY A 6 -24.28 -39.51 -17.11
N ILE A 7 -25.34 -40.10 -16.55
CA ILE A 7 -26.70 -39.54 -16.44
C ILE A 7 -26.68 -38.36 -15.46
N LEU A 8 -26.86 -37.13 -15.96
CA LEU A 8 -27.12 -35.94 -15.16
C LEU A 8 -28.60 -35.91 -14.74
N SER A 9 -28.85 -35.91 -13.43
CA SER A 9 -30.17 -35.97 -12.81
C SER A 9 -30.86 -34.60 -12.77
N ASP A 10 -32.14 -34.58 -13.15
CA ASP A 10 -33.07 -33.42 -13.15
C ASP A 10 -33.38 -32.79 -11.77
N SER A 11 -32.63 -33.14 -10.71
CA SER A 11 -32.89 -32.71 -9.33
C SER A 11 -32.53 -31.24 -9.02
N ASP A 12 -31.72 -30.59 -9.85
CA ASP A 12 -31.22 -29.24 -9.57
C ASP A 12 -32.18 -28.13 -10.04
N SER A 13 -33.14 -28.46 -10.91
CA SER A 13 -34.13 -27.51 -11.42
C SER A 13 -35.21 -27.16 -10.38
N GLU A 14 -35.59 -28.13 -9.55
CA GLU A 14 -36.66 -27.95 -8.55
C GLU A 14 -36.21 -27.10 -7.34
N ALA A 15 -34.93 -27.20 -6.95
CA ALA A 15 -34.36 -26.44 -5.84
C ALA A 15 -34.34 -24.92 -6.13
N CYS A 16 -34.15 -24.52 -7.39
CA CYS A 16 -34.11 -23.11 -7.78
C CYS A 16 -35.52 -22.46 -7.76
N ALA A 17 -36.56 -23.22 -8.08
CA ALA A 17 -37.95 -22.75 -8.08
C ALA A 17 -38.48 -22.46 -6.66
N ILE A 18 -38.14 -23.30 -5.68
CA ILE A 18 -38.56 -23.14 -4.27
C ILE A 18 -37.95 -21.88 -3.65
N GLY A 19 -36.66 -21.60 -3.92
CA GLY A 19 -35.98 -20.39 -3.43
C GLY A 19 -36.60 -19.09 -3.95
N SER A 20 -37.13 -19.09 -5.17
CA SER A 20 -37.81 -17.93 -5.76
C SER A 20 -39.14 -17.61 -5.07
N GLN A 21 -39.94 -18.63 -4.73
CA GLN A 21 -41.22 -18.43 -4.06
C GLN A 21 -41.06 -17.94 -2.61
N ILE A 22 -40.08 -18.46 -1.87
CA ILE A 22 -39.79 -18.01 -0.49
C ILE A 22 -39.40 -16.54 -0.46
N ARG A 23 -38.54 -16.08 -1.39
CA ARG A 23 -38.15 -14.66 -1.50
C ARG A 23 -39.34 -13.75 -1.81
N LYS A 24 -40.27 -14.21 -2.67
CA LYS A 24 -41.50 -13.46 -3.00
C LYS A 24 -42.44 -13.34 -1.79
N ALA A 25 -42.58 -14.40 -1.00
CA ALA A 25 -43.40 -14.41 0.21
C ALA A 25 -42.82 -13.50 1.31
N LEU A 26 -41.50 -13.54 1.52
CA LEU A 26 -40.82 -12.69 2.51
C LEU A 26 -40.95 -11.19 2.16
N LYS A 27 -40.80 -10.84 0.87
CA LYS A 27 -40.93 -9.46 0.40
C LYS A 27 -42.35 -8.92 0.56
N ARG A 28 -43.38 -9.77 0.39
CA ARG A 28 -44.79 -9.37 0.64
C ARG A 28 -45.08 -9.13 2.12
N ARG A 29 -44.49 -9.94 3.02
CA ARG A 29 -44.69 -9.76 4.47
C ARG A 29 -44.06 -8.48 4.99
N ILE A 30 -42.83 -8.15 4.55
CA ILE A 30 -42.16 -6.88 4.86
C ILE A 30 -42.96 -5.67 4.36
N LEU A 31 -43.60 -5.77 3.19
CA LEU A 31 -44.44 -4.70 2.63
C LEU A 31 -45.75 -4.51 3.40
N LEU A 32 -46.36 -5.59 3.91
CA LEU A 32 -47.58 -5.53 4.71
C LEU A 32 -47.29 -4.91 6.08
N ASP A 33 -46.22 -5.34 6.75
CA ASP A 33 -45.79 -4.79 8.05
C ASP A 33 -45.40 -3.30 7.93
N ALA A 34 -44.87 -2.87 6.78
CA ALA A 34 -44.57 -1.46 6.50
C ALA A 34 -45.82 -0.61 6.19
N SER A 35 -46.95 -1.23 5.84
CA SER A 35 -48.20 -0.52 5.53
C SER A 35 -49.05 -0.25 6.78
N GLU A 36 -49.02 -1.15 7.77
CA GLU A 36 -49.75 -0.99 9.04
C GLU A 36 -49.12 0.06 9.98
N ALA A 37 -47.87 0.46 9.73
CA ALA A 37 -47.16 1.47 10.53
C ALA A 37 -47.50 2.94 10.16
N LYS A 38 -48.48 3.20 9.28
CA LYS A 38 -48.74 4.56 8.75
C LYS A 38 -49.97 5.28 9.31
N GLU A 39 -50.78 4.68 10.17
CA GLU A 39 -52.10 5.25 10.52
C GLU A 39 -52.16 6.17 11.76
N ASP A 40 -51.06 6.44 12.48
CA ASP A 40 -51.13 7.20 13.76
C ASP A 40 -50.15 8.40 13.86
N ASN A 41 -50.06 9.23 12.80
CA ASN A 41 -49.05 10.30 12.68
C ASN A 41 -49.51 11.73 13.05
N ASN A 42 -50.61 11.90 13.79
CA ASN A 42 -51.14 13.24 14.15
C ASN A 42 -50.85 13.69 15.60
N LEU A 43 -49.80 13.15 16.23
CA LEU A 43 -49.30 13.68 17.51
C LEU A 43 -48.33 14.86 17.25
N PRO A 44 -48.51 16.01 17.93
CA PRO A 44 -47.60 17.15 17.80
C PRO A 44 -46.18 16.70 18.19
N LYS A 45 -45.25 16.79 17.22
CA LYS A 45 -43.83 16.44 17.39
C LYS A 45 -43.23 17.32 18.50
N ARG A 46 -43.20 16.80 19.74
CA ARG A 46 -42.42 17.38 20.83
C ARG A 46 -40.98 17.53 20.32
N LYS A 47 -40.53 18.78 20.15
CA LYS A 47 -39.12 19.09 19.87
C LYS A 47 -38.31 18.49 21.02
N LYS A 48 -37.66 17.34 20.77
CA LYS A 48 -36.74 16.77 21.74
C LYS A 48 -35.69 17.85 22.02
N PRO A 49 -35.41 18.18 23.30
CA PRO A 49 -34.33 19.09 23.62
C PRO A 49 -33.08 18.57 22.91
N LYS A 50 -32.37 19.47 22.20
CA LYS A 50 -31.08 19.12 21.59
C LYS A 50 -30.18 18.74 22.76
N GLN A 51 -30.00 17.44 22.99
CA GLN A 51 -28.99 16.97 23.93
C GLN A 51 -27.66 17.43 23.37
N GLU A 52 -27.00 18.32 24.08
CA GLU A 52 -25.63 18.72 23.77
C GLU A 52 -24.76 17.47 23.88
N GLN A 53 -23.99 17.21 22.83
CA GLN A 53 -23.12 16.05 22.76
C GLN A 53 -21.86 16.36 23.57
N VAL A 54 -21.60 15.56 24.60
CA VAL A 54 -20.39 15.66 25.43
C VAL A 54 -19.15 15.62 24.53
N SER A 55 -18.16 16.48 24.79
CA SER A 55 -16.89 16.55 24.06
C SER A 55 -15.70 16.48 25.01
N TRP A 56 -14.60 15.86 24.57
CA TRP A 56 -13.33 15.86 25.33
C TRP A 56 -12.65 17.24 25.35
N ARG A 57 -13.12 18.17 24.51
CA ARG A 57 -12.59 19.54 24.41
C ARG A 57 -13.30 20.52 25.36
N ASP A 58 -14.38 20.07 25.99
CA ASP A 58 -15.10 20.87 26.97
C ASP A 58 -14.24 21.05 28.23
N ASP A 59 -14.57 22.04 29.05
CA ASP A 59 -13.88 22.22 30.33
C ASP A 59 -14.01 20.93 31.16
N PRO A 60 -12.91 20.36 31.70
CA PRO A 60 -12.94 19.07 32.37
C PRO A 60 -13.77 19.08 33.67
N VAL A 61 -13.90 20.23 34.33
CA VAL A 61 -14.70 20.39 35.55
C VAL A 61 -16.19 20.43 35.19
N GLU A 62 -16.54 21.20 34.15
CA GLU A 62 -17.93 21.33 33.69
C GLU A 62 -18.45 20.05 33.00
N SER A 63 -17.58 19.34 32.27
CA SER A 63 -17.92 18.10 31.56
C SER A 63 -17.86 16.85 32.45
N TYR A 64 -17.28 16.96 33.65
CA TYR A 64 -17.03 15.84 34.56
C TYR A 64 -16.08 14.78 33.98
N SER A 65 -15.00 15.23 33.35
CA SER A 65 -13.95 14.33 32.87
C SER A 65 -13.32 13.57 34.05
N ASP A 66 -13.26 12.24 33.95
CA ASP A 66 -12.88 11.33 35.04
C ASP A 66 -11.61 10.52 34.73
N TRP A 67 -10.89 10.89 33.66
CA TRP A 67 -9.60 10.31 33.29
C TRP A 67 -8.70 11.27 32.53
N LYS A 68 -7.37 11.11 32.70
CA LYS A 68 -6.34 11.87 32.00
C LYS A 68 -5.52 10.98 31.07
N LEU A 69 -5.47 11.30 29.78
CA LEU A 69 -4.54 10.70 28.84
C LEU A 69 -3.34 11.62 28.70
N ILE A 70 -2.20 11.21 29.23
CA ILE A 70 -0.94 11.97 29.21
C ILE A 70 -0.09 11.42 28.08
N VAL A 71 0.15 12.24 27.06
CA VAL A 71 0.91 11.89 25.87
C VAL A 71 2.24 12.62 25.91
N VAL A 72 3.32 11.85 25.90
CA VAL A 72 4.70 12.32 25.77
C VAL A 72 5.11 12.16 24.31
N ASP A 73 5.43 13.26 23.66
CA ASP A 73 5.96 13.26 22.29
C ASP A 73 7.46 12.92 22.30
N LEU A 74 7.83 11.80 21.66
CA LEU A 74 9.20 11.31 21.53
C LEU A 74 9.98 12.01 20.39
N SER A 75 9.77 13.31 20.18
CA SER A 75 10.54 14.07 19.18
C SER A 75 12.02 14.07 19.56
N MET A 76 12.86 13.50 18.70
CA MET A 76 14.30 13.29 18.91
C MET A 76 15.16 14.56 18.69
N ASP A 77 14.58 15.75 18.80
CA ASP A 77 15.36 16.97 18.64
C ASP A 77 16.29 17.12 19.86
N GLU A 78 17.58 16.84 19.65
CA GLU A 78 18.65 16.95 20.65
C GLU A 78 18.67 18.36 21.26
N GLY A 79 17.90 18.56 22.33
CA GLY A 79 17.81 19.83 23.06
C GLY A 79 16.40 20.38 23.29
N ASN A 80 15.35 19.77 22.74
CA ASN A 80 13.98 20.14 23.11
C ASN A 80 13.51 19.33 24.32
N GLU A 81 12.94 20.02 25.30
CA GLU A 81 12.24 19.38 26.43
C GLU A 81 11.09 18.51 25.90
N GLU A 82 10.91 17.33 26.48
CA GLU A 82 9.81 16.42 26.14
C GLU A 82 8.48 17.16 26.19
N SER A 83 7.76 17.19 25.07
CA SER A 83 6.45 17.84 25.05
C SER A 83 5.40 16.90 25.65
N VAL A 84 4.86 17.30 26.80
CA VAL A 84 3.83 16.54 27.52
C VAL A 84 2.48 17.21 27.31
N THR A 85 1.56 16.51 26.64
CA THR A 85 0.19 16.98 26.43
C THR A 85 -0.79 16.13 27.24
N THR A 86 -1.65 16.78 28.03
CA THR A 86 -2.69 16.09 28.80
C THR A 86 -4.06 16.31 28.17
N TYR A 87 -4.77 15.22 27.90
CA TYR A 87 -6.16 15.22 27.44
C TYR A 87 -7.06 14.72 28.55
N ASN A 88 -8.12 15.45 28.87
CA ASN A 88 -9.14 15.01 29.83
C ASN A 88 -10.25 14.28 29.07
N ILE A 89 -10.59 13.06 29.48
CA ILE A 89 -11.56 12.21 28.79
C ILE A 89 -12.56 11.60 29.78
N HIS A 90 -13.72 11.21 29.24
CA HIS A 90 -14.77 10.50 29.98
C HIS A 90 -14.63 9.00 29.75
N LYS A 91 -14.47 8.22 30.83
CA LYS A 91 -14.33 6.76 30.76
C LYS A 91 -15.48 6.12 30.00
N CYS A 92 -16.72 6.54 30.31
CA CYS A 92 -17.91 5.98 29.68
C CYS A 92 -17.90 6.16 28.15
N MET A 93 -17.43 7.30 27.64
CA MET A 93 -17.33 7.59 26.21
C MET A 93 -16.22 6.77 25.55
N ALA A 94 -15.09 6.57 26.25
CA ALA A 94 -13.96 5.81 25.72
C ALA A 94 -14.21 4.30 25.62
N VAL A 95 -15.06 3.73 26.50
CA VAL A 95 -15.33 2.27 26.53
C VAL A 95 -16.70 1.87 25.99
N SER A 96 -17.58 2.83 25.72
CA SER A 96 -18.94 2.53 25.25
C SER A 96 -19.14 2.97 23.80
N GLY A 97 -19.99 2.24 23.08
CA GLY A 97 -20.42 2.59 21.73
C GLY A 97 -19.57 1.97 20.62
N ARG A 98 -19.81 2.44 19.38
CA ARG A 98 -19.25 1.86 18.14
C ARG A 98 -17.73 2.08 17.95
N HIS A 99 -17.16 3.01 18.72
CA HIS A 99 -15.78 3.49 18.59
C HIS A 99 -14.99 3.28 19.88
N CYS A 100 -15.42 2.33 20.71
CA CYS A 100 -14.79 2.04 21.99
C CYS A 100 -13.35 1.54 21.84
N SER A 101 -12.52 1.83 22.85
CA SER A 101 -11.14 1.39 22.97
C SER A 101 -11.02 0.28 24.01
N ASP A 102 -10.70 -0.93 23.56
CA ASP A 102 -10.45 -2.06 24.47
C ASP A 102 -9.17 -1.84 25.31
N PHE A 103 -8.19 -1.11 24.75
CA PHE A 103 -7.00 -0.70 25.49
C PHE A 103 -7.36 0.16 26.70
N LEU A 104 -8.14 1.23 26.51
CA LEU A 104 -8.54 2.11 27.60
C LEU A 104 -9.46 1.40 28.60
N ALA A 105 -10.35 0.51 28.13
CA ALA A 105 -11.17 -0.31 29.02
C ALA A 105 -10.31 -1.15 29.98
N GLU A 106 -9.23 -1.75 29.49
CA GLU A 106 -8.28 -2.50 30.30
C GLU A 106 -7.52 -1.60 31.29
N GLN A 107 -7.05 -0.43 30.83
CA GLN A 107 -6.38 0.54 31.71
C GLN A 107 -7.29 0.98 32.87
N PHE A 108 -8.57 1.25 32.60
CA PHE A 108 -9.53 1.64 33.63
C PHE A 108 -9.80 0.52 34.63
N ARG A 109 -9.81 -0.74 34.16
CA ARG A 109 -10.00 -1.93 35.00
C ARG A 109 -8.81 -2.14 35.94
N VAL A 110 -7.59 -2.04 35.43
CA VAL A 110 -6.36 -2.16 36.22
C VAL A 110 -6.31 -1.09 37.31
N ALA A 111 -6.61 0.17 36.96
CA ALA A 111 -6.61 1.27 37.93
C ALA A 111 -7.68 1.14 39.02
N ARG A 112 -8.78 0.43 38.76
CA ARG A 112 -9.79 0.14 39.78
C ARG A 112 -9.33 -0.91 40.80
N ILE A 113 -8.48 -1.84 40.38
CA ILE A 113 -8.02 -2.97 41.20
C ILE A 113 -6.75 -2.59 41.99
N GLY A 114 -5.92 -1.71 41.45
CA GLY A 114 -4.68 -1.29 42.11
C GLY A 114 -4.94 -0.65 43.47
N GLU A 115 -4.32 -1.21 44.53
CA GLU A 115 -4.30 -0.62 45.88
C GLU A 115 -3.48 0.68 45.94
N ASN A 116 -2.78 1.01 44.86
CA ASN A 116 -1.91 2.17 44.77
C ASN A 116 -2.73 3.42 44.46
N LYS A 117 -3.27 4.06 45.51
CA LYS A 117 -4.02 5.34 45.42
C LYS A 117 -3.24 6.48 44.75
N ASP A 118 -1.92 6.32 44.61
CA ASP A 118 -1.02 7.29 44.00
C ASP A 118 -0.93 7.15 42.47
N LEU A 119 -1.42 6.06 41.88
CA LEU A 119 -1.68 6.02 40.44
C LEU A 119 -2.92 6.87 40.18
N ALA A 120 -2.68 8.17 39.98
CA ALA A 120 -3.67 9.14 39.54
C ALA A 120 -4.49 8.55 38.37
N ALA A 121 -5.74 8.97 38.25
CA ALA A 121 -6.68 8.54 37.21
C ALA A 121 -6.18 8.93 35.79
N SER A 122 -5.10 8.29 35.33
CA SER A 122 -4.37 8.63 34.14
C SER A 122 -3.78 7.42 33.42
N THR A 123 -3.56 7.59 32.12
CA THR A 123 -2.78 6.69 31.28
C THR A 123 -1.66 7.50 30.64
N HIS A 124 -0.42 7.03 30.80
CA HIS A 124 0.76 7.64 30.19
C HIS A 124 1.11 6.89 28.90
N LEU A 125 1.33 7.64 27.83
CA LEU A 125 1.70 7.12 26.52
C LEU A 125 2.90 7.89 25.99
N GLU A 126 3.95 7.16 25.64
CA GLU A 126 5.07 7.69 24.87
C GLU A 126 4.83 7.37 23.40
N LEU A 127 4.70 8.42 22.58
CA LEU A 127 4.29 8.29 21.19
C LEU A 127 5.28 9.00 20.27
N ALA A 128 5.53 8.41 19.09
CA ALA A 128 6.22 9.10 18.02
C ALA A 128 5.45 10.39 17.60
N PRO A 129 6.14 11.44 17.12
CA PRO A 129 5.51 12.75 16.86
C PRO A 129 4.26 12.69 15.98
N ALA A 130 4.26 11.87 14.93
CA ALA A 130 3.13 11.72 14.04
C ALA A 130 1.88 11.11 14.72
N LEU A 131 2.10 10.20 15.69
CA LEU A 131 1.03 9.60 16.48
C LEU A 131 0.50 10.61 17.49
N ALA A 132 1.37 11.32 18.21
CA ALA A 132 1.01 12.34 19.17
C ALA A 132 0.14 13.45 18.54
N GLU A 133 0.55 13.97 17.37
CA GLU A 133 -0.22 14.98 16.59
C GLU A 133 -1.62 14.46 16.17
N SER A 134 -1.78 13.14 16.07
CA SER A 134 -3.03 12.50 15.62
C SER A 134 -3.98 12.13 16.77
N VAL A 135 -3.54 12.22 18.03
CA VAL A 135 -4.38 11.91 19.21
C VAL A 135 -5.66 12.75 19.27
N PRO A 136 -5.65 14.08 18.99
CA PRO A 136 -6.89 14.85 18.95
C PRO A 136 -7.93 14.29 17.97
N LYS A 137 -7.49 13.82 16.80
CA LYS A 137 -8.40 13.24 15.79
C LYS A 137 -8.92 11.85 16.20
N LEU A 138 -8.10 11.06 16.90
CA LEU A 138 -8.52 9.80 17.54
C LEU A 138 -9.62 10.08 18.58
N LEU A 139 -9.43 11.06 19.44
CA LEU A 139 -10.41 11.43 20.46
C LEU A 139 -11.70 11.95 19.82
N ASP A 140 -11.60 12.82 18.81
CA ASP A 140 -12.78 13.26 18.04
C ASP A 140 -13.55 12.04 17.46
N TYR A 141 -12.84 11.02 16.97
CA TYR A 141 -13.44 9.78 16.49
C TYR A 141 -14.16 8.98 17.59
N ILE A 142 -13.52 8.77 18.74
CA ILE A 142 -14.11 8.08 19.91
C ILE A 142 -15.42 8.76 20.34
N TYR A 143 -15.44 10.09 20.33
CA TYR A 143 -16.61 10.89 20.69
C TYR A 143 -17.69 10.95 19.59
N GLY A 144 -17.53 10.17 18.52
CA GLY A 144 -18.56 9.95 17.52
C GLY A 144 -18.36 10.72 16.22
N ALA A 145 -17.32 11.56 16.09
CA ALA A 145 -17.04 12.23 14.84
C ALA A 145 -16.67 11.20 13.75
N ASN A 146 -17.13 11.44 12.53
CA ASN A 146 -16.69 10.64 11.40
C ASN A 146 -15.35 11.18 10.90
N LEU A 147 -14.45 10.28 10.51
CA LEU A 147 -13.22 10.69 9.84
C LEU A 147 -13.57 11.43 8.54
N LYS A 148 -12.91 12.56 8.31
CA LYS A 148 -13.05 13.33 7.08
C LYS A 148 -12.20 12.69 5.98
N TYR A 149 -12.66 12.78 4.73
CA TYR A 149 -11.90 12.28 3.57
C TYR A 149 -10.69 13.18 3.21
N ASN A 150 -10.48 14.32 3.88
CA ASN A 150 -9.38 15.23 3.58
C ASN A 150 -8.09 14.96 4.37
N LEU A 151 -7.99 13.83 5.09
CA LEU A 151 -6.77 13.45 5.82
C LEU A 151 -5.56 13.26 4.88
N ARG A 152 -4.39 13.72 5.29
CA ARG A 152 -3.10 13.50 4.61
C ARG A 152 -2.60 12.08 4.87
N ALA A 153 -1.67 11.58 4.04
CA ALA A 153 -1.09 10.24 4.20
C ALA A 153 -0.56 9.99 5.63
N LYS A 154 0.23 10.94 6.16
CA LYS A 154 0.72 10.94 7.55
C LYS A 154 -0.39 10.67 8.57
N GLU A 155 -1.50 11.39 8.46
CA GLU A 155 -2.61 11.34 9.41
C GLU A 155 -3.40 10.03 9.28
N VAL A 156 -3.59 9.53 8.06
CA VAL A 156 -4.26 8.24 7.81
C VAL A 156 -3.48 7.10 8.44
N VAL A 157 -2.16 7.04 8.18
CA VAL A 157 -1.30 5.99 8.72
C VAL A 157 -1.19 6.10 10.24
N ALA A 158 -0.98 7.30 10.78
CA ALA A 158 -0.91 7.52 12.21
C ALA A 158 -2.21 7.12 12.93
N LEU A 159 -3.38 7.47 12.38
CA LEU A 159 -4.66 7.05 12.95
C LEU A 159 -4.89 5.53 12.84
N HIS A 160 -4.40 4.88 11.78
CA HIS A 160 -4.45 3.42 11.69
C HIS A 160 -3.59 2.78 12.80
N SER A 161 -2.36 3.25 12.99
CA SER A 161 -1.47 2.77 14.05
C SER A 161 -2.06 3.03 15.44
N LEU A 162 -2.61 4.21 15.68
CA LEU A 162 -3.35 4.50 16.92
C LEU A 162 -4.55 3.57 17.10
N GLY A 163 -5.30 3.27 16.04
CA GLY A 163 -6.39 2.29 16.08
C GLY A 163 -5.91 0.89 16.44
N HIS A 164 -4.68 0.52 16.10
CA HIS A 164 -4.04 -0.71 16.55
C HIS A 164 -3.67 -0.63 18.04
N THR A 165 -2.92 0.41 18.45
CA THR A 165 -2.49 0.62 19.84
C THR A 165 -3.66 0.69 20.82
N PHE A 166 -4.70 1.45 20.47
CA PHE A 166 -5.90 1.63 21.29
C PHE A 166 -6.92 0.50 21.12
N LYS A 167 -6.64 -0.49 20.26
CA LYS A 167 -7.54 -1.61 19.96
C LYS A 167 -8.94 -1.13 19.58
N ILE A 168 -9.02 -0.30 18.54
CA ILE A 168 -10.25 0.22 17.95
C ILE A 168 -10.37 -0.31 16.51
N PRO A 169 -10.94 -1.52 16.29
CA PRO A 169 -11.02 -2.13 14.95
C PRO A 169 -11.79 -1.28 13.93
N SER A 170 -12.81 -0.55 14.37
CA SER A 170 -13.59 0.36 13.52
C SER A 170 -12.75 1.50 12.96
N LEU A 171 -11.80 2.02 13.75
CA LEU A 171 -10.87 3.05 13.30
C LEU A 171 -9.90 2.51 12.25
N GLN A 172 -9.30 1.34 12.49
CA GLN A 172 -8.39 0.68 11.54
C GLN A 172 -9.08 0.45 10.19
N LYS A 173 -10.30 -0.09 10.21
CA LYS A 173 -11.09 -0.32 8.99
C LYS A 173 -11.42 1.00 8.26
N ALA A 174 -11.76 2.05 9.01
CA ALA A 174 -12.07 3.35 8.42
C ALA A 174 -10.85 4.00 7.78
N THR A 175 -9.67 3.94 8.41
CA THR A 175 -8.44 4.49 7.86
C THR A 175 -7.90 3.68 6.69
N GLU A 176 -8.01 2.35 6.71
CA GLU A 176 -7.69 1.47 5.57
C GLU A 176 -8.55 1.81 4.34
N LEU A 177 -9.86 2.03 4.53
CA LEU A 177 -10.74 2.46 3.44
C LEU A 177 -10.33 3.83 2.87
N ILE A 178 -9.95 4.79 3.73
CA ILE A 178 -9.46 6.10 3.29
C ILE A 178 -8.13 5.94 2.55
N CYS A 179 -7.24 5.07 3.02
CA CYS A 179 -5.97 4.73 2.38
C CYS A 179 -6.21 4.27 0.94
N HIS A 180 -7.01 3.23 0.74
CA HIS A 180 -7.35 2.73 -0.61
C HIS A 180 -7.97 3.78 -1.53
N LYS A 181 -8.83 4.65 -0.99
CA LYS A 181 -9.52 5.67 -1.78
C LYS A 181 -8.61 6.84 -2.19
N LYS A 182 -7.58 7.13 -1.39
CA LYS A 182 -6.73 8.32 -1.58
C LYS A 182 -5.36 8.02 -2.15
N MET A 183 -4.96 6.75 -2.17
CA MET A 183 -3.69 6.36 -2.74
C MET A 183 -3.71 6.59 -4.25
N THR A 184 -2.64 7.18 -4.75
CA THR A 184 -2.36 7.41 -6.16
C THR A 184 -0.89 7.10 -6.41
N THR A 185 -0.49 6.88 -7.67
CA THR A 185 0.92 6.66 -8.02
C THR A 185 1.83 7.82 -7.59
N GLN A 186 1.29 9.04 -7.51
CA GLN A 186 2.02 10.24 -7.08
C GLN A 186 2.24 10.33 -5.56
N ASN A 187 1.41 9.66 -4.74
CA ASN A 187 1.48 9.78 -3.28
C ASN A 187 1.73 8.45 -2.55
N ALA A 188 1.77 7.32 -3.25
CA ALA A 188 1.98 6.00 -2.67
C ALA A 188 3.30 5.92 -1.88
N SER A 189 4.37 6.54 -2.39
CA SER A 189 5.66 6.67 -1.68
C SER A 189 5.51 7.28 -0.28
N SER A 190 4.66 8.30 -0.14
CA SER A 190 4.40 8.96 1.13
C SER A 190 3.65 8.05 2.10
N PHE A 191 2.65 7.30 1.62
CA PHE A 191 1.95 6.30 2.44
C PHE A 191 2.91 5.23 2.95
N TYR A 192 3.75 4.69 2.07
CA TYR A 192 4.75 3.69 2.42
C TYR A 192 5.72 4.22 3.48
N ARG A 193 6.34 5.39 3.24
CA ARG A 193 7.32 5.99 4.16
C ARG A 193 6.75 6.19 5.56
N TRP A 194 5.50 6.68 5.66
CA TRP A 194 4.84 6.82 6.96
C TRP A 194 4.51 5.47 7.59
N ALA A 195 4.10 4.47 6.80
CA ALA A 195 3.81 3.13 7.31
C ALA A 195 5.06 2.46 7.87
N ALA A 196 6.16 2.48 7.12
CA ALA A 196 7.46 1.95 7.55
C ALA A 196 7.98 2.68 8.80
N SER A 197 7.95 4.02 8.81
CA SER A 197 8.37 4.84 9.96
C SER A 197 7.59 4.53 11.24
N LEU A 198 6.31 4.20 11.12
CA LEU A 198 5.43 3.86 12.24
C LEU A 198 5.30 2.35 12.47
N LYS A 199 6.12 1.52 11.80
CA LYS A 199 6.12 0.05 11.88
C LYS A 199 4.71 -0.53 11.68
N ASN A 200 4.01 -0.03 10.68
CA ASN A 200 2.65 -0.43 10.34
C ASN A 200 2.66 -1.32 9.09
N ASP A 201 3.14 -2.55 9.27
CA ASP A 201 3.33 -3.56 8.22
C ASP A 201 2.04 -3.80 7.40
N LYS A 202 0.87 -3.68 8.03
CA LYS A 202 -0.41 -3.85 7.34
C LYS A 202 -0.61 -2.78 6.26
N LEU A 203 -0.42 -1.50 6.60
CA LEU A 203 -0.56 -0.42 5.61
C LEU A 203 0.62 -0.35 4.65
N GLU A 204 1.80 -0.79 5.08
CA GLU A 204 2.95 -0.99 4.21
C GLU A 204 2.61 -1.96 3.09
N ASN A 205 2.12 -3.16 3.42
CA ASN A 205 1.69 -4.18 2.47
C ASN A 205 0.55 -3.71 1.56
N VAL A 206 -0.44 -2.99 2.11
CA VAL A 206 -1.52 -2.38 1.30
C VAL A 206 -0.94 -1.42 0.26
N THR A 207 0.07 -0.62 0.64
CA THR A 207 0.72 0.35 -0.24
C THR A 207 1.55 -0.34 -1.31
N VAL A 208 2.36 -1.34 -0.95
CA VAL A 208 3.16 -2.14 -1.89
C VAL A 208 2.25 -2.79 -2.92
N LYS A 209 1.17 -3.45 -2.48
CA LYS A 209 0.21 -4.09 -3.38
C LYS A 209 -0.42 -3.10 -4.36
N TYR A 210 -0.80 -1.92 -3.87
CA TYR A 210 -1.32 -0.86 -4.74
C TYR A 210 -0.30 -0.45 -5.80
N ILE A 211 0.97 -0.27 -5.42
CA ILE A 211 2.04 0.10 -6.34
C ILE A 211 2.24 -0.98 -7.40
N VAL A 212 2.27 -2.25 -7.00
CA VAL A 212 2.39 -3.40 -7.92
C VAL A 212 1.23 -3.43 -8.92
N ASP A 213 -0.01 -3.27 -8.44
CA ASP A 213 -1.20 -3.28 -9.30
C ASP A 213 -1.23 -2.11 -10.31
N HIS A 214 -0.48 -1.03 -10.07
CA HIS A 214 -0.41 0.15 -10.94
C HIS A 214 1.02 0.44 -11.44
N ILE A 215 1.91 -0.57 -11.45
CA ILE A 215 3.35 -0.36 -11.69
C ILE A 215 3.64 0.28 -13.05
N LEU A 216 2.84 -0.07 -14.06
CA LEU A 216 2.95 0.46 -15.42
C LEU A 216 2.42 1.90 -15.56
N GLU A 217 1.67 2.40 -14.58
CA GLU A 217 1.15 3.77 -14.56
C GLU A 217 2.11 4.74 -13.84
N ILE A 218 3.22 4.23 -13.30
CA ILE A 218 4.18 5.04 -12.54
C ILE A 218 5.01 5.86 -13.53
N ASP A 219 4.89 7.17 -13.42
CA ASP A 219 5.77 8.08 -14.13
C ASP A 219 7.22 7.93 -13.62
N GLY A 220 8.15 7.91 -14.57
CA GLY A 220 9.57 7.74 -14.29
C GLY A 220 10.20 8.88 -13.48
N GLU A 221 9.55 10.05 -13.39
CA GLU A 221 9.99 11.19 -12.59
C GLU A 221 9.17 11.34 -11.30
N SER A 222 8.30 10.37 -10.99
CA SER A 222 7.46 10.40 -9.79
C SER A 222 8.29 10.41 -8.49
N ASP A 223 7.69 10.92 -7.41
CA ASP A 223 8.30 10.90 -6.07
C ASP A 223 8.70 9.48 -5.63
N LEU A 224 7.96 8.48 -6.09
CA LEU A 224 8.23 7.07 -5.84
C LEU A 224 9.57 6.61 -6.46
N VAL A 225 9.87 7.01 -7.69
CA VAL A 225 11.15 6.70 -8.34
C VAL A 225 12.27 7.56 -7.74
N CYS A 226 12.02 8.87 -7.59
CA CYS A 226 13.03 9.84 -7.18
C CYS A 226 13.47 9.72 -5.72
N ASN A 227 12.53 9.43 -4.81
CA ASN A 227 12.68 9.49 -3.36
C ASN A 227 12.18 8.22 -2.64
N GLY A 228 11.81 7.16 -3.38
CA GLY A 228 11.50 5.86 -2.81
C GLY A 228 12.77 5.16 -2.33
N GLU A 229 12.68 4.48 -1.19
CA GLU A 229 13.79 3.70 -0.65
C GLU A 229 13.96 2.40 -1.44
N MET A 230 15.19 1.91 -1.63
CA MET A 230 15.42 0.63 -2.32
C MET A 230 14.72 -0.55 -1.65
N LEU A 231 14.52 -0.51 -0.33
CA LEU A 231 13.75 -1.52 0.38
C LEU A 231 12.30 -1.66 -0.14
N LEU A 232 11.67 -0.53 -0.51
CA LEU A 232 10.34 -0.55 -1.13
C LEU A 232 10.37 -1.27 -2.48
N TRP A 233 11.38 -0.99 -3.31
CA TRP A 233 11.52 -1.64 -4.61
C TRP A 233 11.74 -3.15 -4.48
N ASN A 234 12.50 -3.61 -3.48
CA ASN A 234 12.61 -5.03 -3.16
C ASN A 234 11.23 -5.65 -2.88
N GLN A 235 10.43 -5.00 -2.03
CA GLN A 235 9.10 -5.51 -1.69
C GLN A 235 8.13 -5.49 -2.87
N ILE A 236 8.21 -4.48 -3.74
CA ILE A 236 7.42 -4.41 -4.99
C ILE A 236 7.71 -5.64 -5.84
N LEU A 237 8.98 -6.02 -5.98
CA LEU A 237 9.39 -7.16 -6.78
C LEU A 237 9.00 -8.49 -6.16
N ASP A 238 9.13 -8.63 -4.83
CA ASP A 238 8.66 -9.82 -4.12
C ASP A 238 7.15 -10.08 -4.32
N HIS A 239 6.39 -9.02 -4.57
CA HIS A 239 4.94 -9.08 -4.83
C HIS A 239 4.58 -9.03 -6.31
N LEU A 240 5.55 -8.86 -7.21
CA LEU A 240 5.29 -8.74 -8.64
C LEU A 240 4.99 -10.11 -9.24
N ASP A 241 3.71 -10.35 -9.53
CA ASP A 241 3.29 -11.56 -10.24
C ASP A 241 3.50 -11.38 -11.75
N THR A 242 4.64 -11.87 -12.23
CA THR A 242 5.03 -11.79 -13.65
C THR A 242 4.07 -12.55 -14.56
N ASN A 243 3.43 -13.63 -14.08
CA ASN A 243 2.41 -14.34 -14.85
C ASN A 243 1.19 -13.46 -15.07
N LYS A 244 0.71 -12.79 -14.01
CA LYS A 244 -0.41 -11.83 -14.12
C LYS A 244 -0.05 -10.63 -15.00
N LEU A 245 1.20 -10.15 -14.91
CA LEU A 245 1.66 -9.00 -15.70
C LEU A 245 1.66 -9.30 -17.21
N TYR A 246 1.98 -10.54 -17.60
CA TYR A 246 2.16 -10.98 -18.98
C TYR A 246 1.09 -11.97 -19.49
N ASP A 247 -0.02 -12.15 -18.77
CA ASP A 247 -1.08 -13.10 -19.11
C ASP A 247 -1.68 -12.87 -20.52
N ASN A 248 -1.71 -11.60 -20.97
CA ASN A 248 -2.04 -11.27 -22.35
C ASN A 248 -0.79 -11.24 -23.24
N GLN A 249 -0.59 -12.29 -24.04
CA GLN A 249 0.56 -12.39 -24.95
C GLN A 249 0.67 -11.22 -25.93
N GLU A 250 -0.45 -10.63 -26.36
CA GLU A 250 -0.44 -9.53 -27.34
C GLU A 250 0.22 -8.25 -26.77
N ASP A 251 0.13 -8.03 -25.46
CA ASP A 251 0.68 -6.84 -24.79
C ASP A 251 1.98 -7.12 -24.02
N ALA A 252 2.38 -8.38 -23.89
CA ALA A 252 3.47 -8.78 -23.00
C ALA A 252 4.79 -8.05 -23.33
N GLN A 253 5.09 -7.88 -24.62
CA GLN A 253 6.28 -7.15 -25.06
C GLN A 253 6.21 -5.66 -24.70
N ALA A 254 5.08 -4.99 -24.96
CA ALA A 254 4.91 -3.57 -24.65
C ALA A 254 5.03 -3.31 -23.15
N ARG A 255 4.38 -4.14 -22.32
CA ARG A 255 4.48 -4.05 -20.85
C ARG A 255 5.90 -4.29 -20.34
N SER A 256 6.61 -5.24 -20.95
CA SER A 256 8.01 -5.49 -20.62
C SER A 256 8.89 -4.28 -20.99
N PHE A 257 8.60 -3.60 -22.10
CA PHE A 257 9.27 -2.36 -22.47
C PHE A 257 9.00 -1.24 -21.46
N ASP A 258 7.74 -0.98 -21.13
CA ASP A 258 7.36 0.04 -20.14
C ASP A 258 8.04 -0.21 -18.78
N LEU A 259 8.02 -1.47 -18.31
CA LEU A 259 8.69 -1.87 -17.08
C LEU A 259 10.20 -1.69 -17.16
N SER A 260 10.82 -2.02 -18.30
CA SER A 260 12.25 -1.84 -18.51
C SER A 260 12.64 -0.36 -18.46
N ILE A 261 11.80 0.54 -18.99
CA ILE A 261 12.03 2.00 -18.93
C ILE A 261 11.95 2.47 -17.47
N LEU A 262 10.93 2.02 -16.73
CA LEU A 262 10.77 2.36 -15.32
C LEU A 262 11.97 1.88 -14.49
N PHE A 263 12.36 0.61 -14.62
CA PHE A 263 13.48 0.05 -13.87
C PHE A 263 14.81 0.69 -14.26
N ALA A 264 15.02 1.08 -15.51
CA ALA A 264 16.21 1.83 -15.90
C ALA A 264 16.33 3.13 -15.10
N LYS A 265 15.23 3.86 -14.95
CA LYS A 265 15.18 5.10 -14.17
C LYS A 265 15.40 4.86 -12.67
N VAL A 266 14.80 3.82 -12.10
CA VAL A 266 15.01 3.42 -10.71
C VAL A 266 16.48 3.07 -10.46
N CYS A 267 17.05 2.19 -11.28
CA CYS A 267 18.45 1.77 -11.15
C CYS A 267 19.41 2.96 -11.29
N LYS A 268 19.18 3.85 -12.26
CA LYS A 268 20.01 5.05 -12.45
C LYS A 268 19.92 6.00 -11.26
N ARG A 269 18.73 6.17 -10.68
CA ARG A 269 18.52 7.05 -9.52
C ARG A 269 19.17 6.49 -8.26
N HIS A 270 19.18 5.17 -8.11
CA HIS A 270 19.62 4.46 -6.90
C HIS A 270 20.91 3.66 -7.09
N ILE A 271 21.72 3.99 -8.10
CA ILE A 271 22.93 3.21 -8.45
C ILE A 271 23.94 3.07 -7.30
N GLU A 272 23.93 4.01 -6.36
CA GLU A 272 24.81 3.99 -5.18
C GLU A 272 24.33 3.02 -4.09
N THR A 273 23.00 2.84 -3.97
CA THR A 273 22.33 2.10 -2.89
C THR A 273 21.78 0.74 -3.35
N ILE A 274 21.67 0.52 -4.66
CA ILE A 274 21.26 -0.76 -5.25
C ILE A 274 22.28 -1.84 -4.88
N SER A 275 21.79 -2.98 -4.40
CA SER A 275 22.64 -4.13 -4.12
C SER A 275 22.91 -4.90 -5.41
N LEU A 276 24.11 -5.50 -5.53
CA LEU A 276 24.42 -6.38 -6.66
C LEU A 276 23.39 -7.51 -6.75
N PHE A 277 23.00 -8.07 -5.61
CA PHE A 277 21.98 -9.13 -5.53
C PHE A 277 20.65 -8.71 -6.14
N TRP A 278 20.15 -7.52 -5.79
CA TRP A 278 18.92 -7.01 -6.37
C TRP A 278 19.05 -6.84 -7.89
N PHE A 279 20.14 -6.23 -8.34
CA PHE A 279 20.33 -6.00 -9.76
C PHE A 279 20.47 -7.32 -10.52
N SER A 280 21.21 -8.28 -9.99
CA SER A 280 21.38 -9.60 -10.60
C SER A 280 20.07 -10.37 -10.63
N GLU A 281 19.38 -10.54 -9.51
CA GLU A 281 18.15 -11.33 -9.46
C GLU A 281 17.04 -10.71 -10.33
N VAL A 282 16.82 -9.41 -10.22
CA VAL A 282 15.69 -8.74 -10.87
C VAL A 282 15.96 -8.50 -12.34
N MET A 283 17.10 -7.88 -12.64
CA MET A 283 17.37 -7.38 -13.98
C MET A 283 17.86 -8.50 -14.90
N THR A 284 18.47 -9.55 -14.35
CA THR A 284 18.92 -10.68 -15.16
C THR A 284 17.86 -11.79 -15.30
N ASP A 285 16.83 -11.83 -14.46
CA ASP A 285 15.71 -12.75 -14.63
C ASP A 285 14.89 -12.43 -15.89
N LYS A 286 14.79 -13.44 -16.76
CA LYS A 286 14.05 -13.38 -18.02
C LYS A 286 12.53 -13.38 -17.78
N LEU A 287 12.07 -13.80 -16.61
CA LEU A 287 10.65 -13.78 -16.24
C LEU A 287 10.17 -12.39 -15.84
N VAL A 288 11.04 -11.56 -15.24
CA VAL A 288 10.71 -10.20 -14.81
C VAL A 288 10.84 -9.20 -15.96
N LEU A 289 11.89 -9.31 -16.77
CA LEU A 289 12.11 -8.46 -17.94
C LEU A 289 12.48 -9.31 -19.17
N PRO A 290 11.51 -10.00 -19.78
CA PRO A 290 11.75 -10.82 -20.98
C PRO A 290 12.25 -10.00 -22.18
N HIS A 291 11.76 -8.76 -22.30
CA HIS A 291 12.12 -7.82 -23.35
C HIS A 291 12.59 -6.49 -22.76
N ILE A 292 13.66 -5.95 -23.32
CA ILE A 292 14.22 -4.65 -22.93
C ILE A 292 13.87 -3.63 -23.99
N ASP A 293 13.38 -2.46 -23.60
CA ASP A 293 13.15 -1.38 -24.55
C ASP A 293 14.48 -0.90 -25.14
N PRO A 294 14.60 -0.75 -26.48
CA PRO A 294 15.87 -0.36 -27.08
C PRO A 294 16.43 0.98 -26.61
N SER A 295 15.58 1.91 -26.14
CA SER A 295 15.98 3.23 -25.67
C SER A 295 16.77 3.20 -24.35
N VAL A 296 16.60 2.14 -23.54
CA VAL A 296 17.27 1.98 -22.24
C VAL A 296 18.27 0.83 -22.20
N ALA A 297 18.41 0.09 -23.31
CA ALA A 297 19.32 -1.06 -23.40
C ALA A 297 20.78 -0.69 -23.11
N PHE A 298 21.25 0.48 -23.57
CA PHE A 298 22.61 0.94 -23.28
C PHE A 298 22.80 1.33 -21.81
N ASP A 299 21.81 1.99 -21.22
CA ASP A 299 21.83 2.37 -19.80
C ASP A 299 21.96 1.10 -18.93
N PHE A 300 21.24 0.02 -19.26
CA PHE A 300 21.38 -1.25 -18.54
C PHE A 300 22.75 -1.89 -18.68
N CYS A 301 23.33 -1.90 -19.87
CA CYS A 301 24.69 -2.41 -20.04
C CYS A 301 25.71 -1.63 -19.20
N GLU A 302 25.58 -0.31 -19.15
CA GLU A 302 26.48 0.55 -18.36
C GLU A 302 26.34 0.34 -16.87
N MET A 303 25.10 0.18 -16.39
CA MET A 303 24.84 -0.13 -14.99
C MET A 303 25.37 -1.52 -14.61
N ASP A 304 25.20 -2.51 -15.48
CA ASP A 304 25.75 -3.87 -15.28
C ASP A 304 27.28 -3.85 -15.19
N GLU A 305 27.95 -3.18 -16.13
CA GLU A 305 29.41 -2.98 -16.13
C GLU A 305 29.88 -2.26 -14.85
N THR A 306 29.17 -1.21 -14.44
CA THR A 306 29.50 -0.41 -13.24
C THR A 306 29.36 -1.24 -11.95
N LEU A 307 28.28 -2.01 -11.82
CA LEU A 307 28.02 -2.83 -10.65
C LEU A 307 28.98 -4.01 -10.59
N GLN A 308 29.27 -4.69 -11.71
CA GLN A 308 30.26 -5.75 -11.76
C GLN A 308 31.65 -5.23 -11.39
N ALA A 309 32.09 -4.09 -11.92
CA ALA A 309 33.36 -3.48 -11.55
C ALA A 309 33.45 -3.13 -10.06
N LYS A 310 32.33 -2.74 -9.44
CA LYS A 310 32.25 -2.39 -8.02
C LYS A 310 32.32 -3.62 -7.10
N PHE A 311 31.72 -4.75 -7.50
CA PHE A 311 31.48 -5.88 -6.60
C PHE A 311 32.23 -7.17 -6.97
N ALA A 312 32.73 -7.31 -8.20
CA ALA A 312 33.45 -8.49 -8.70
C ALA A 312 34.61 -8.11 -9.63
N PRO A 313 35.62 -7.34 -9.15
CA PRO A 313 36.70 -6.80 -10.01
C PRO A 313 37.68 -7.85 -10.54
N GLU A 314 37.70 -9.06 -9.97
CA GLU A 314 38.68 -10.12 -10.31
C GLU A 314 38.09 -11.28 -11.13
N GLU A 315 36.77 -11.31 -11.34
CA GLU A 315 36.14 -12.37 -12.13
C GLU A 315 36.20 -12.04 -13.63
N ASP A 316 36.37 -13.08 -14.44
CA ASP A 316 36.22 -12.98 -15.90
C ASP A 316 34.83 -12.40 -16.17
N LEU A 317 34.78 -11.20 -16.75
CA LEU A 317 33.55 -10.47 -17.09
C LEU A 317 32.79 -11.24 -18.16
N SER A 318 32.14 -12.31 -17.72
CA SER A 318 31.29 -13.13 -18.56
C SER A 318 30.07 -12.30 -18.95
N PHE A 319 29.69 -12.43 -20.22
CA PHE A 319 28.60 -11.68 -20.79
C PHE A 319 27.28 -12.00 -20.07
N SER A 320 26.68 -11.02 -19.41
CA SER A 320 25.54 -11.26 -18.51
C SER A 320 24.25 -11.56 -19.30
N CYS A 321 23.31 -12.28 -18.68
CA CYS A 321 21.99 -12.53 -19.27
C CYS A 321 21.21 -11.24 -19.57
N LEU A 322 21.49 -10.14 -18.85
CA LEU A 322 20.91 -8.83 -19.12
C LEU A 322 21.54 -8.20 -20.36
N GLN A 323 22.88 -8.23 -20.48
CA GLN A 323 23.59 -7.72 -21.66
C GLN A 323 23.17 -8.45 -22.94
N GLU A 324 22.90 -9.76 -22.88
CA GLU A 324 22.35 -10.55 -23.98
C GLU A 324 20.99 -10.01 -24.46
N ARG A 325 20.08 -9.72 -23.52
CA ARG A 325 18.77 -9.15 -23.85
C ARG A 325 18.88 -7.72 -24.39
N CYS A 326 19.76 -6.92 -23.83
CA CYS A 326 20.05 -5.57 -24.32
C CYS A 326 20.61 -5.61 -25.75
N ALA A 327 21.55 -6.51 -26.03
CA ALA A 327 22.13 -6.70 -27.36
C ALA A 327 21.07 -7.11 -28.40
N ARG A 328 20.16 -8.03 -28.05
CA ARG A 328 19.02 -8.41 -28.89
C ARG A 328 18.07 -7.25 -29.15
N SER A 329 17.74 -6.49 -28.11
CA SER A 329 16.88 -5.31 -28.23
C SER A 329 17.48 -4.27 -29.19
N ILE A 330 18.77 -3.96 -29.01
CA ILE A 330 19.53 -3.05 -29.88
C ILE A 330 19.56 -3.56 -31.32
N ALA A 331 19.80 -4.86 -31.52
CA ALA A 331 19.83 -5.48 -32.84
C ALA A 331 18.49 -5.37 -33.60
N SER A 332 17.37 -5.33 -32.88
CA SER A 332 16.03 -5.22 -33.46
C SER A 332 15.70 -3.82 -34.03
N VAL A 333 16.51 -2.80 -33.70
CA VAL A 333 16.27 -1.42 -34.14
C VAL A 333 16.54 -1.27 -35.65
N LYS A 334 15.56 -0.74 -36.39
CA LYS A 334 15.64 -0.51 -37.84
C LYS A 334 16.79 0.44 -38.20
N ALA A 335 17.37 0.21 -39.39
CA ALA A 335 18.58 0.90 -39.86
C ALA A 335 18.51 2.44 -39.85
N ALA A 336 17.32 3.03 -40.00
CA ALA A 336 17.13 4.48 -40.00
C ALA A 336 17.49 5.17 -38.66
N ASN A 337 17.48 4.43 -37.55
CA ASN A 337 17.77 4.97 -36.21
C ASN A 337 19.19 4.65 -35.70
N LYS A 338 20.07 4.09 -36.55
CA LYS A 338 21.37 3.55 -36.12
C LYS A 338 22.47 4.62 -35.91
N GLY A 339 22.25 5.87 -36.30
CA GLY A 339 23.27 6.93 -36.24
C GLY A 339 23.82 7.14 -34.83
N ASP A 340 22.94 7.38 -33.86
CA ASP A 340 23.32 7.61 -32.47
C ASP A 340 23.80 6.32 -31.78
N MET A 341 23.15 5.20 -32.09
CA MET A 341 23.52 3.89 -31.52
C MET A 341 24.93 3.43 -31.95
N ALA A 342 25.35 3.73 -33.18
CA ALA A 342 26.68 3.37 -33.68
C ALA A 342 27.79 4.06 -32.89
N LYS A 343 27.57 5.30 -32.45
CA LYS A 343 28.50 6.02 -31.58
C LYS A 343 28.65 5.32 -30.24
N HIS A 344 27.52 5.01 -29.58
CA HIS A 344 27.53 4.31 -28.30
C HIS A 344 28.14 2.90 -28.39
N LEU A 345 27.90 2.16 -29.47
CA LEU A 345 28.53 0.84 -29.70
C LEU A 345 30.06 0.93 -29.81
N GLY A 346 30.60 2.02 -30.38
CA GLY A 346 32.05 2.21 -30.49
C GLY A 346 32.77 2.36 -29.15
N GLU A 347 32.04 2.72 -28.09
CA GLU A 347 32.56 2.93 -26.73
C GLU A 347 32.47 1.66 -25.87
N ARG A 348 31.79 0.59 -26.35
CA ARG A 348 31.53 -0.63 -25.57
C ARG A 348 32.60 -1.72 -25.77
N SER A 349 32.54 -2.73 -24.90
CA SER A 349 33.44 -3.87 -24.96
C SER A 349 33.31 -4.65 -26.27
N LYS A 350 34.41 -5.26 -26.74
CA LYS A 350 34.40 -6.08 -27.96
C LYS A 350 33.43 -7.24 -27.87
N ALA A 351 33.29 -7.85 -26.70
CA ALA A 351 32.36 -8.95 -26.46
C ALA A 351 30.90 -8.53 -26.69
N PHE A 352 30.51 -7.37 -26.14
CA PHE A 352 29.17 -6.81 -26.36
C PHE A 352 28.88 -6.53 -27.83
N CYS A 353 29.83 -5.93 -28.55
CA CYS A 353 29.69 -5.67 -29.99
C CYS A 353 29.52 -6.95 -30.81
N VAL A 354 30.24 -8.03 -30.47
CA VAL A 354 30.08 -9.34 -31.11
C VAL A 354 28.66 -9.87 -30.92
N GLU A 355 28.12 -9.79 -29.71
CA GLU A 355 26.78 -10.26 -29.39
C GLU A 355 25.68 -9.47 -30.10
N VAL A 356 25.82 -8.14 -30.21
CA VAL A 356 24.92 -7.31 -31.03
C VAL A 356 24.93 -7.75 -32.50
N ILE A 357 26.11 -8.07 -33.05
CA ILE A 357 26.25 -8.57 -34.43
C ILE A 357 25.61 -9.95 -34.59
N LEU A 358 25.85 -10.86 -33.64
CA LEU A 358 25.27 -12.20 -33.66
C LEU A 358 23.74 -12.15 -33.58
N ALA A 359 23.19 -11.34 -32.67
CA ALA A 359 21.75 -11.12 -32.54
C ALA A 359 21.14 -10.48 -33.80
N SER A 360 21.85 -9.55 -34.44
CA SER A 360 21.42 -8.93 -35.70
C SER A 360 21.34 -9.96 -36.83
N LYS A 361 22.31 -10.87 -36.93
CA LYS A 361 22.31 -11.95 -37.94
C LYS A 361 21.19 -12.95 -37.70
N ALA A 362 20.97 -13.36 -36.44
CA ALA A 362 19.88 -14.27 -36.09
C ALA A 362 18.51 -13.69 -36.48
N SER A 363 18.32 -12.38 -36.34
CA SER A 363 17.07 -11.69 -36.69
C SER A 363 16.80 -11.65 -38.20
N ILE A 364 17.85 -11.68 -39.04
CA ILE A 364 17.71 -11.71 -40.51
C ILE A 364 17.21 -13.08 -40.98
N ASN A 365 17.73 -14.16 -40.40
CA ASN A 365 17.40 -15.53 -40.79
C ASN A 365 15.98 -15.99 -40.41
N VAL A 366 15.24 -15.20 -39.61
CA VAL A 366 13.84 -15.50 -39.25
C VAL A 366 12.85 -14.90 -40.26
N ILE A 367 13.32 -14.01 -41.14
CA ILE A 367 12.49 -13.29 -42.13
C ILE A 367 12.58 -13.95 -43.53
N GLU A 368 13.60 -14.77 -43.78
CA GLU A 368 13.73 -15.63 -44.98
C GLU A 368 13.10 -17.00 -44.73
#